data_AF-A0A328UFR5-F1
#
_entry.id   AF-A0A328UFR5-F1
#
_cell.length_a   1.000
_cell.length_b   1.000
_cell.length_c   1.000
_cell.angle_alpha   90.00
_cell.angle_beta   90.00
_cell.angle_gamma   90.00
#
_symmetry.space_group_name_H-M   'P 1'
#
loop_
_entity.id
_entity.type
_entity.pdbx_description
1 polymer ?
#
loop_
_entity_poly.entity_id
_entity_poly.type
_entity_poly.pdbx_seq_one_letter_code
_entity_poly.pdbx_strand_id
1 'polypeptide(L)'
;MNLEIKKLVPELAEEYLRFFDTTPHSTNQAEHRCYCVCWCAANCELENFSNAEDRQLLERVCEDAKADGFDIVEAYPNKEFINTEDDFMGPIQLYKRLGFSECYETEKKFVMRKEL
;
A
#
# COMPACT_ATOMS: atom_id res chain seq x y z
N MET A 1 -20.74 -23.14 -4.11
CA MET A 1 -19.58 -22.26 -4.33
C MET A 1 -18.36 -23.01 -3.84
N ASN A 2 -17.47 -23.42 -4.74
CA ASN A 2 -16.22 -24.09 -4.35
C ASN A 2 -15.18 -23.00 -4.15
N LEU A 3 -14.73 -22.83 -2.90
CA LEU A 3 -13.71 -21.86 -2.53
C LEU A 3 -12.37 -22.60 -2.39
N GLU A 4 -11.34 -22.08 -3.04
CA GLU A 4 -9.97 -22.58 -2.96
C GLU A 4 -9.09 -21.48 -2.35
N ILE A 5 -8.41 -21.78 -1.23
CA ILE A 5 -7.49 -20.84 -0.58
C ILE A 5 -6.08 -21.13 -1.07
N LYS A 6 -5.45 -20.14 -1.72
CA LYS A 6 -4.09 -20.23 -2.25
C LYS A 6 -3.16 -19.31 -1.46
N LYS A 7 -1.89 -19.70 -1.35
CA LYS A 7 -0.84 -18.78 -0.90
C LYS A 7 -0.66 -17.70 -1.96
N LEU A 8 -0.42 -16.47 -1.53
CA LEU A 8 -0.05 -15.39 -2.44
C LEU A 8 1.36 -15.70 -2.99
N VAL A 9 1.43 -15.88 -4.31
CA VAL A 9 2.67 -16.07 -5.08
C VAL A 9 2.77 -14.96 -6.13
N PRO A 10 3.97 -14.64 -6.65
CA PRO A 10 4.14 -13.55 -7.60
C PRO A 10 3.18 -13.59 -8.78
N GLU A 11 2.85 -14.78 -9.30
CA GLU A 11 1.93 -14.97 -10.43
C GLU A 11 0.48 -14.57 -10.12
N LEU A 12 0.12 -14.49 -8.83
CA LEU A 12 -1.20 -14.07 -8.35
C LEU A 12 -1.22 -12.60 -7.90
N ALA A 13 -0.11 -11.87 -7.96
CA ALA A 13 -0.02 -10.49 -7.49
C ALA A 13 -0.99 -9.57 -8.26
N GLU A 14 -1.13 -9.73 -9.57
CA GLU A 14 -2.07 -8.96 -10.39
C GLU A 14 -3.53 -9.20 -9.98
N GLU A 15 -3.92 -10.47 -9.80
CA GLU A 15 -5.29 -10.81 -9.37
C GLU A 15 -5.58 -10.32 -7.95
N TYR A 16 -4.59 -10.43 -7.07
CA TYR A 16 -4.65 -9.92 -5.71
C TYR A 16 -4.86 -8.40 -5.70
N LEU A 17 -3.99 -7.63 -6.38
CA LEU A 17 -4.11 -6.17 -6.44
C LEU A 17 -5.40 -5.74 -7.13
N ARG A 18 -5.77 -6.38 -8.25
CA ARG A 18 -7.06 -6.14 -8.91
C ARG A 18 -8.21 -6.35 -7.94
N PHE A 19 -8.15 -7.36 -7.06
CA PHE A 19 -9.21 -7.56 -6.08
C PHE A 19 -9.38 -6.34 -5.15
N PHE A 20 -8.29 -5.79 -4.60
CA PHE A 20 -8.35 -4.61 -3.74
C PHE A 20 -8.74 -3.34 -4.48
N ASP A 21 -8.27 -3.19 -5.72
CA ASP A 21 -8.55 -2.01 -6.54
C ASP A 21 -9.99 -2.02 -7.09
N THR A 22 -10.62 -3.21 -7.24
CA THR A 22 -11.90 -3.32 -7.95
C THR A 22 -13.08 -3.84 -7.14
N THR A 23 -12.90 -4.55 -6.02
CA THR A 23 -13.97 -5.47 -5.54
C THR A 23 -14.70 -5.11 -4.24
N PRO A 24 -14.28 -4.11 -3.43
CA PRO A 24 -15.21 -3.55 -2.44
C PRO A 24 -15.38 -2.03 -2.43
N HIS A 25 -14.55 -1.24 -3.14
CA HIS A 25 -14.45 0.21 -2.91
C HIS A 25 -14.45 1.12 -4.15
N SER A 26 -14.63 0.55 -5.34
CA SER A 26 -14.48 1.20 -6.66
C SER A 26 -15.77 1.83 -7.20
N THR A 27 -16.83 1.88 -6.41
CA THR A 27 -18.15 2.38 -6.85
C THR A 27 -18.30 3.90 -6.81
N ASN A 28 -17.23 4.62 -6.45
CA ASN A 28 -17.20 6.07 -6.24
C ASN A 28 -18.26 6.58 -5.25
N GLN A 29 -18.72 5.72 -4.34
CA GLN A 29 -19.65 6.03 -3.26
C GLN A 29 -18.89 6.05 -1.95
N ALA A 30 -19.10 7.09 -1.14
CA ALA A 30 -18.32 7.31 0.07
C ALA A 30 -18.51 6.19 1.11
N GLU A 31 -19.74 5.69 1.23
CA GLU A 31 -20.16 4.56 2.07
C GLU A 31 -19.53 3.23 1.67
N HIS A 32 -19.11 3.13 0.41
CA HIS A 32 -18.43 1.96 -0.12
C HIS A 32 -16.93 2.10 -0.04
N ARG A 33 -16.33 3.20 0.46
CA ARG A 33 -14.87 3.27 0.61
C ARG A 33 -14.40 2.40 1.78
N CYS A 34 -13.18 1.88 1.68
CA CYS A 34 -12.60 1.10 2.77
C CYS A 34 -12.55 1.98 4.01
N TYR A 35 -12.81 1.41 5.19
CA TYR A 35 -12.61 2.12 6.45
C TYR A 35 -11.21 2.77 6.52
N CYS A 36 -10.20 2.08 5.97
CA CYS A 36 -8.82 2.57 5.86
C CYS A 36 -8.69 3.80 4.94
N VAL A 37 -9.42 3.84 3.83
CA VAL A 37 -9.38 4.95 2.84
C VAL A 37 -10.19 6.14 3.34
N CYS A 38 -11.32 5.94 4.03
CA CYS A 38 -12.11 7.03 4.62
C CYS A 38 -11.32 7.82 5.67
N TRP A 39 -10.49 7.14 6.48
CA TRP A 39 -9.68 7.80 7.50
C TRP A 39 -8.46 8.51 6.90
N CYS A 40 -7.83 7.95 5.86
CA CYS A 40 -6.78 8.63 5.11
C CYS A 40 -7.33 9.81 4.30
N ALA A 41 -8.40 9.65 3.51
CA ALA A 41 -8.91 10.68 2.60
C ALA A 41 -9.37 11.98 3.30
N ALA A 42 -9.90 11.89 4.53
CA ALA A 42 -10.28 13.09 5.29
C ALA A 42 -9.07 13.92 5.78
N ASN A 43 -7.87 13.32 5.82
CA ASN A 43 -6.62 13.94 6.25
C ASN A 43 -5.53 13.98 5.15
N CYS A 44 -5.82 13.45 3.96
CA CYS A 44 -4.89 13.44 2.83
C CYS A 44 -4.97 14.78 2.10
N GLU A 45 -4.38 15.83 2.65
CA GLU A 45 -3.83 16.89 1.80
C GLU A 45 -2.47 16.39 1.31
N LEU A 46 -2.43 15.64 0.20
CA LEU A 46 -1.19 15.03 -0.32
C LEU A 46 -0.16 16.07 -0.86
N GLU A 47 -0.27 17.36 -0.54
CA GLU A 47 0.78 18.33 -0.91
C GLU A 47 2.14 18.03 -0.23
N ASN A 48 2.19 17.05 0.68
CA ASN A 48 3.30 16.89 1.62
C ASN A 48 3.80 15.46 1.85
N PHE A 49 3.60 14.52 0.92
CA PHE A 49 4.18 13.16 0.99
C PHE A 49 5.68 13.13 0.70
N SER A 50 6.42 13.91 1.48
CA SER A 50 7.87 13.91 1.64
C SER A 50 8.30 14.63 2.91
N ASN A 51 7.35 14.86 3.83
CA ASN A 51 7.63 15.55 5.08
C ASN A 51 8.13 14.55 6.13
N ALA A 52 8.71 15.07 7.21
CA ALA A 52 9.31 14.24 8.25
C ALA A 52 8.29 13.31 8.95
N GLU A 53 7.00 13.67 8.91
CA GLU A 53 5.91 12.99 9.62
C GLU A 53 5.53 11.64 8.98
N ASP A 54 5.36 11.57 7.65
CA ASP A 54 5.07 10.30 6.96
C ASP A 54 6.19 9.29 7.15
N ARG A 55 7.43 9.79 7.16
CA ARG A 55 8.60 8.98 7.42
C ARG A 55 8.58 8.41 8.83
N GLN A 56 8.27 9.22 9.83
CA GLN A 56 8.15 8.76 11.22
C GLN A 56 7.03 7.74 11.39
N LEU A 57 5.90 7.91 10.68
CA LEU A 57 4.81 6.96 10.73
C LEU A 57 5.23 5.60 10.14
N LEU A 58 5.85 5.58 8.95
CA LEU A 58 6.30 4.34 8.34
C LEU A 58 7.46 3.70 9.11
N GLU A 59 8.38 4.48 9.67
CA GLU A 59 9.41 3.99 10.60
C GLU A 59 8.77 3.32 11.81
N ARG A 60 7.76 3.95 12.42
CA ARG A 60 7.04 3.41 13.56
C ARG A 60 6.31 2.09 13.24
N VAL A 61 5.64 2.03 12.08
CA VAL A 61 5.01 0.78 11.60
C VAL A 61 6.03 -0.34 11.48
N CYS A 62 7.23 -0.06 10.94
CA CYS A 62 8.29 -1.06 10.87
C CYS A 62 8.79 -1.49 12.25
N GLU A 63 8.93 -0.57 13.20
CA GLU A 63 9.34 -0.88 14.58
C GLU A 63 8.32 -1.76 15.30
N ASP A 64 7.03 -1.42 15.19
CA ASP A 64 5.94 -2.20 15.79
C ASP A 64 5.86 -3.59 15.15
N ALA A 65 5.94 -3.69 13.82
CA ALA A 65 5.95 -4.98 13.13
C ALA A 65 7.16 -5.85 13.54
N LYS A 66 8.32 -5.24 13.75
CA LYS A 66 9.50 -5.96 14.26
C LYS A 66 9.28 -6.45 15.69
N ALA A 67 8.68 -5.63 16.55
CA ALA A 67 8.36 -5.99 17.93
C ALA A 67 7.36 -7.16 18.01
N ASP A 68 6.43 -7.21 17.06
CA ASP A 68 5.44 -8.29 16.91
C ASP A 68 6.02 -9.56 16.27
N GLY A 69 7.27 -9.54 15.82
CA GLY A 69 7.98 -10.70 15.28
C GLY A 69 7.72 -10.97 13.80
N PHE A 70 7.32 -9.96 13.03
CA PHE A 70 7.23 -10.06 11.57
C PHE A 70 8.62 -9.94 10.93
N ASP A 71 8.85 -10.72 9.86
CA ASP A 71 10.12 -10.70 9.13
C ASP A 71 10.21 -9.57 8.08
N ILE A 72 9.06 -9.18 7.51
CA ILE A 72 8.98 -8.31 6.33
C ILE A 72 7.76 -7.38 6.41
N VAL A 73 7.92 -6.13 5.96
CA VAL A 73 6.82 -5.23 5.56
C VAL A 73 6.74 -5.15 4.05
N GLU A 74 5.53 -5.28 3.49
CA GLU A 74 5.25 -5.17 2.06
C GLU A 74 4.32 -3.97 1.79
N ALA A 75 4.59 -3.21 0.72
CA ALA A 75 3.82 -2.05 0.29
C ALA A 75 3.58 -2.08 -1.23
N TYR A 76 2.51 -1.38 -1.67
CA TYR A 76 2.03 -1.43 -3.06
C TYR A 76 1.84 -0.04 -3.72
N PRO A 77 2.88 0.83 -3.77
CA PRO A 77 2.73 2.16 -4.37
C PRO A 77 2.45 2.10 -5.88
N ASN A 78 1.70 3.07 -6.39
CA ASN A 78 1.52 3.27 -7.83
C ASN A 78 2.84 3.66 -8.49
N LYS A 79 3.03 3.22 -9.74
CA LYS A 79 4.21 3.58 -10.55
C LYS A 79 4.28 5.07 -10.85
N GLU A 80 3.13 5.65 -11.12
CA GLU A 80 2.95 7.06 -11.43
C GLU A 80 1.94 7.66 -10.46
N PHE A 81 2.19 8.89 -10.06
CA PHE A 81 1.25 9.66 -9.27
C PHE A 81 0.07 10.07 -10.15
N ILE A 82 -1.13 9.69 -9.74
CA ILE A 82 -2.40 10.02 -10.39
C ILE A 82 -3.03 11.20 -9.65
N ASN A 83 -3.35 11.03 -8.37
CA ASN A 83 -3.96 12.06 -7.53
C ASN A 83 -3.92 11.67 -6.04
N THR A 84 -4.36 12.63 -5.22
CA THR A 84 -4.41 12.52 -3.76
C THR A 84 -5.14 11.28 -3.22
N GLU A 85 -6.26 10.93 -3.84
CA GLU A 85 -7.13 9.87 -3.36
C GLU A 85 -6.64 8.49 -3.80
N ASP A 86 -6.02 8.40 -4.97
CA ASP A 86 -5.50 7.16 -5.54
C ASP A 86 -4.08 6.83 -5.04
N ASP A 87 -3.32 7.84 -4.62
CA ASP A 87 -1.93 7.74 -4.13
C ASP A 87 -1.81 7.90 -2.61
N PHE A 88 -2.89 7.65 -1.87
CA PHE A 88 -2.91 7.72 -0.40
C PHE A 88 -1.88 6.82 0.30
N MET A 89 -1.36 5.81 -0.41
CA MET A 89 -0.29 4.91 0.04
C MET A 89 1.08 5.61 0.07
N GLY A 90 1.20 6.78 -0.54
CA GLY A 90 2.44 7.54 -0.64
C GLY A 90 3.35 7.14 -1.80
N PRO A 91 4.32 8.00 -2.16
CA PRO A 91 5.17 7.83 -3.34
C PRO A 91 6.28 6.81 -3.12
N ILE A 92 6.74 6.18 -4.21
CA ILE A 92 7.84 5.19 -4.23
C ILE A 92 9.10 5.70 -3.51
N GLN A 93 9.40 6.99 -3.63
CA GLN A 93 10.58 7.64 -3.08
C GLN A 93 10.60 7.61 -1.55
N LEU A 94 9.43 7.62 -0.90
CA LEU A 94 9.32 7.45 0.55
C LEU A 94 9.86 6.08 0.97
N TYR A 95 9.38 5.02 0.31
CA TYR A 95 9.79 3.63 0.54
C TYR A 95 11.28 3.42 0.27
N LYS A 96 11.78 3.91 -0.87
CA LYS A 96 13.22 3.82 -1.22
C LYS A 96 14.12 4.46 -0.16
N ARG A 97 13.74 5.65 0.35
CA ARG A 97 14.50 6.33 1.42
C ARG A 97 14.54 5.55 2.73
N LEU A 98 13.53 4.73 2.99
CA LEU A 98 13.42 3.93 4.22
C LEU A 98 13.96 2.51 4.09
N GLY A 99 14.62 2.18 2.97
CA GLY A 99 15.28 0.90 2.76
C GLY A 99 14.38 -0.19 2.21
N PHE A 100 13.22 0.16 1.65
CA PHE A 100 12.43 -0.79 0.88
C PHE A 100 13.05 -1.02 -0.50
N SER A 101 12.97 -2.26 -0.99
CA SER A 101 13.39 -2.67 -2.33
C SER A 101 12.20 -3.17 -3.14
N GLU A 102 12.26 -2.95 -4.46
CA GLU A 102 11.27 -3.49 -5.40
C GLU A 102 11.51 -5.00 -5.55
N CYS A 103 10.52 -5.82 -5.21
CA CYS A 103 10.60 -7.28 -5.33
C CYS A 103 9.77 -7.86 -6.48
N TYR A 104 8.77 -7.11 -6.94
CA TYR A 104 7.95 -7.47 -8.08
C TYR A 104 7.34 -6.22 -8.73
N GLU A 105 7.06 -6.30 -10.03
CA GLU A 105 6.46 -5.22 -10.80
C GLU A 105 5.15 -5.73 -11.43
N THR A 106 4.06 -5.02 -11.18
CA THR A 106 2.75 -5.27 -11.80
C THR A 106 2.49 -4.26 -12.91
N GLU A 107 1.35 -4.30 -13.59
CA GLU A 107 1.02 -3.32 -14.63
C GLU A 107 1.07 -1.88 -14.11
N LYS A 108 0.46 -1.62 -12.94
CA LYS A 108 0.24 -0.25 -12.40
C LYS A 108 0.98 0.07 -11.11
N LYS A 109 1.43 -0.94 -10.36
CA LYS A 109 2.03 -0.79 -9.03
C LYS A 109 3.36 -1.53 -8.92
N PHE A 110 4.19 -1.11 -7.98
CA PHE A 110 5.32 -1.91 -7.51
C PHE A 110 4.93 -2.69 -6.27
N VAL A 111 5.49 -3.89 -6.10
CA VAL A 111 5.53 -4.57 -4.81
C VAL A 111 6.87 -4.26 -4.18
N MET A 112 6.86 -3.53 -3.07
CA MET A 112 8.06 -3.10 -2.36
C MET A 112 8.14 -3.78 -1.00
N ARG A 113 9.30 -4.30 -0.63
CA ARG A 113 9.53 -5.00 0.64
C ARG A 113 10.68 -4.40 1.43
N LYS A 114 10.56 -4.46 2.75
CA LYS A 114 11.64 -4.19 3.69
C LYS A 114 11.73 -5.32 4.71
N GLU A 115 12.91 -5.91 4.84
CA GLU A 115 13.23 -6.83 5.92
C GLU A 115 13.36 -6.05 7.24
N LEU A 116 12.83 -6.61 8.33
CA LEU A 116 12.68 -5.94 9.63
C LEU A 116 13.81 -6.23 10.64
#